data_AF-A0A4Y2BEL0-F1
#
_entry.id   AF-A0A4Y2BEL0-F1
#
_cell.length_a   1.000
_cell.length_b   1.000
_cell.length_c   1.000
_cell.angle_alpha   90.00
_cell.angle_beta   90.00
_cell.angle_gamma   90.00
#
_symmetry.space_group_name_H-M   'P 1'
#
loop_
_entity.id
_entity.type
_entity.pdbx_description
1 polymer ?
#
loop_
_entity_poly.entity_id
_entity_poly.type
_entity_poly.pdbx_seq_one_letter_code
_entity_poly.pdbx_strand_id
1 'polypeptide(L)'
;MYRILRPWLYPDIIFNLTSRGRTFKTNIQIAHGLSEKVIKEKKIEMISDINLKSKSENDPEESSFEKRKPFLELLLEYHLKDPSFTEKDVREEVDTFMFAGYDTSSVTVSWVLYCLGVYQEIQKKVHEELENIFETEENNKISRETLTRMKYLECVIKVLQSIYESLHNCKVLDERQ
;
A
#
# COMPACT_ATOMS: atom_id res chain seq x y z
N MET A 1 -4.76 20.67 -5.72
CA MET A 1 -5.57 21.86 -5.35
C MET A 1 -5.97 22.80 -6.49
N TYR A 2 -5.31 22.80 -7.66
CA TYR A 2 -5.57 23.79 -8.73
C TYR A 2 -7.02 23.87 -9.25
N ARG A 3 -7.74 22.75 -9.31
CA ARG A 3 -9.14 22.68 -9.76
C ARG A 3 -10.12 23.13 -8.68
N ILE A 4 -9.90 22.73 -7.42
CA ILE A 4 -10.76 23.03 -6.26
C ILE A 4 -10.88 24.54 -6.02
N LEU A 5 -9.80 25.29 -6.22
CA LEU A 5 -9.79 26.75 -5.99
C LEU A 5 -10.38 27.56 -7.16
N ARG A 6 -10.84 26.91 -8.24
CA ARG A 6 -11.27 27.57 -9.49
C ARG A 6 -12.58 26.96 -9.98
N PRO A 7 -13.74 27.46 -9.52
CA PRO A 7 -15.05 26.91 -9.88
C PRO A 7 -15.30 26.81 -11.39
N TRP A 8 -14.72 27.69 -12.20
CA TRP A 8 -14.84 27.65 -13.67
C TRP A 8 -14.11 26.46 -14.33
N LEU A 9 -13.23 25.77 -13.60
CA LEU A 9 -12.59 24.52 -14.04
C LEU A 9 -13.31 23.28 -13.51
N TYR A 10 -14.47 23.42 -12.86
CA TYR A 10 -15.26 22.27 -12.41
C TYR A 10 -15.87 21.46 -13.56
N PRO A 11 -16.35 22.07 -14.67
CA PRO A 11 -16.80 21.29 -15.82
C PRO A 11 -15.63 20.52 -16.43
N ASP A 12 -15.77 19.20 -16.58
CA ASP A 12 -14.72 18.33 -17.12
C ASP A 12 -14.29 18.74 -18.52
N ILE A 13 -15.21 19.23 -19.35
CA ILE A 13 -14.94 19.70 -20.70
C ILE A 13 -13.90 20.84 -20.66
N ILE A 14 -14.16 21.86 -19.84
CA ILE A 14 -13.28 23.03 -19.71
C ILE A 14 -11.93 22.60 -19.16
N PHE A 15 -11.92 21.76 -18.13
CA PHE A 15 -10.68 21.27 -17.53
C PHE A 15 -9.84 20.46 -18.51
N ASN A 16 -10.45 19.53 -19.25
CA ASN A 16 -9.78 18.65 -20.21
C ASN A 16 -9.17 19.41 -21.40
N LEU A 17 -9.70 20.60 -21.74
CA LEU A 17 -9.12 21.46 -22.78
C LEU A 17 -7.82 22.15 -22.31
N THR A 18 -7.64 22.33 -21.01
CA THR A 18 -6.41 22.93 -20.45
C THR A 18 -5.20 22.01 -20.58
N SER A 19 -3.99 22.58 -20.61
CA SER A 19 -2.74 21.79 -20.58
C SER A 19 -2.66 20.88 -19.35
N ARG A 20 -3.05 21.41 -18.18
CA ARG A 20 -3.09 20.67 -16.91
C ARG A 20 -4.08 19.52 -16.90
N GLY A 21 -5.26 19.70 -17.50
CA GLY A 21 -6.25 18.62 -17.61
C GLY A 21 -5.76 17.46 -18.46
N ARG A 22 -5.03 17.74 -19.55
CA ARG A 22 -4.40 16.70 -20.37
C ARG A 22 -3.35 15.91 -19.58
N THR A 23 -2.43 16.60 -18.90
CA THR A 23 -1.43 15.94 -18.04
C THR A 23 -2.09 15.10 -16.94
N PHE A 24 -3.14 15.63 -16.29
CA PHE A 24 -3.90 14.90 -15.27
C PHE A 24 -4.53 13.63 -15.84
N LYS A 25 -5.15 13.71 -17.03
CA LYS A 25 -5.72 12.55 -17.72
C LYS A 25 -4.65 11.49 -18.04
N THR A 26 -3.48 11.91 -18.52
CA THR A 26 -2.35 11.01 -18.76
C THR A 26 -1.89 10.33 -17.47
N ASN A 27 -1.74 11.08 -16.38
CA ASN A 27 -1.32 10.52 -15.09
C ASN A 27 -2.35 9.52 -14.54
N ILE A 28 -3.65 9.82 -14.67
CA ILE A 28 -4.72 8.87 -14.32
C ILE A 28 -4.60 7.59 -15.15
N GLN A 29 -4.38 7.71 -16.46
CA GLN A 29 -4.23 6.53 -17.33
C GLN A 29 -3.04 5.66 -16.92
N ILE A 30 -1.93 6.29 -16.52
CA ILE A 30 -0.76 5.56 -16.01
C ILE A 30 -1.10 4.83 -14.71
N ALA A 31 -1.77 5.50 -13.77
CA ALA A 31 -2.17 4.89 -12.49
C ALA A 31 -3.14 3.72 -12.71
N HIS A 32 -4.20 3.92 -13.50
CA HIS A 32 -5.14 2.84 -13.85
C HIS A 32 -4.42 1.69 -14.55
N GLY A 33 -3.49 1.97 -15.46
CA GLY A 33 -2.72 0.94 -16.16
C GLY A 33 -1.87 0.06 -15.23
N LEU A 34 -1.36 0.63 -14.13
CA LEU A 34 -0.67 -0.13 -13.10
C LEU A 34 -1.63 -1.10 -12.39
N SER A 35 -2.77 -0.60 -11.93
CA SER A 35 -3.75 -1.41 -11.20
C SER A 35 -4.39 -2.48 -12.09
N GLU A 36 -4.73 -2.15 -13.34
CA GLU A 36 -5.23 -3.11 -14.33
C GLU A 36 -4.22 -4.24 -14.58
N LYS A 37 -2.93 -3.93 -14.65
CA LYS A 37 -1.88 -4.93 -14.82
C LYS A 37 -1.84 -5.89 -13.63
N VAL A 38 -1.85 -5.36 -12.39
CA VAL A 38 -1.83 -6.16 -11.15
C VAL A 38 -3.08 -7.06 -11.06
N ILE A 39 -4.26 -6.50 -11.36
CA ILE A 39 -5.52 -7.25 -11.35
C ILE A 39 -5.49 -8.37 -12.38
N LYS A 40 -5.01 -8.09 -13.60
CA LYS A 40 -4.92 -9.09 -14.67
C LYS A 40 -3.96 -10.23 -14.32
N GLU A 41 -2.77 -9.91 -13.82
CA GLU A 41 -1.78 -10.90 -13.39
C GLU A 41 -2.38 -11.83 -12.31
N LYS A 42 -3.02 -11.24 -11.28
CA LYS A 42 -3.63 -12.00 -10.19
C LYS A 42 -4.84 -12.82 -10.61
N LYS A 43 -5.66 -12.32 -11.54
CA LYS A 43 -6.78 -13.06 -12.12
C LYS A 43 -6.30 -14.30 -12.89
N ILE A 44 -5.19 -14.20 -13.61
CA ILE A 44 -4.58 -15.34 -14.32
C ILE A 44 -4.10 -16.40 -13.32
N GLU A 45 -3.37 -15.97 -12.28
CA GLU A 45 -2.89 -16.87 -11.22
C GLU A 45 -4.06 -17.62 -10.54
N MET A 46 -5.13 -16.90 -10.20
CA MET A 46 -6.31 -17.48 -9.55
C MET A 46 -7.00 -18.53 -10.44
N ILE A 47 -7.12 -18.28 -11.75
CA ILE A 47 -7.70 -19.23 -12.69
C ILE A 47 -6.80 -20.46 -12.87
N SER A 48 -5.47 -20.27 -12.91
CA SER A 48 -4.55 -21.42 -12.96
C SER A 48 -4.66 -22.31 -11.72
N ASP A 49 -4.80 -21.73 -10.54
CA ASP A 49 -4.96 -22.47 -9.29
C ASP A 49 -6.27 -23.25 -9.23
N ILE A 50 -7.36 -22.67 -9.73
CA ILE A 50 -8.67 -23.36 -9.83
C ILE A 50 -8.57 -24.56 -10.78
N ASN A 51 -7.93 -24.39 -11.94
CA ASN A 51 -7.76 -25.47 -12.93
C ASN A 51 -6.83 -26.59 -12.46
N LEU A 52 -5.88 -26.30 -11.56
CA LEU A 52 -5.03 -27.31 -10.94
C LEU A 52 -5.79 -28.10 -9.87
N LYS A 53 -6.60 -27.42 -9.05
CA LYS A 53 -7.41 -28.07 -8.01
C LYS A 53 -8.51 -28.99 -8.57
N SER A 54 -9.15 -28.59 -9.67
CA SER A 54 -10.19 -29.41 -10.33
C SER A 54 -9.64 -30.67 -11.01
N LYS A 55 -8.32 -30.78 -11.22
CA LYS A 55 -7.66 -32.01 -11.72
C LYS A 55 -7.22 -32.99 -10.62
N SER A 56 -7.29 -32.58 -9.35
CA SER A 56 -6.82 -33.37 -8.19
C SER A 56 -7.96 -33.75 -7.24
N GLU A 57 -9.20 -33.87 -7.73
CA GLU A 57 -10.31 -34.43 -6.95
C GLU A 57 -10.16 -35.95 -6.82
N ASN A 58 -9.50 -36.40 -5.76
CA ASN A 58 -9.66 -37.73 -5.17
C ASN A 58 -9.12 -37.82 -3.73
N ASP A 59 -9.24 -36.76 -2.92
CA ASP A 59 -9.19 -36.92 -1.46
C ASP A 59 -10.06 -35.86 -0.77
N PRO A 60 -11.14 -36.27 -0.07
CA PRO A 60 -12.09 -35.35 0.52
C PRO A 60 -11.81 -35.13 2.00
N GLU A 61 -10.58 -34.80 2.42
CA GLU A 61 -10.33 -34.56 3.85
C GLU A 61 -9.05 -33.75 4.09
N GLU A 62 -9.13 -32.43 3.93
CA GLU A 62 -8.30 -31.57 4.76
C GLU A 62 -9.09 -30.32 5.13
N SER A 63 -9.50 -30.32 6.41
CA SER A 63 -10.19 -29.23 7.08
C SER A 63 -9.61 -27.89 6.68
N SER A 64 -10.48 -27.06 6.10
CA SER A 64 -10.21 -25.67 5.78
C SER A 64 -9.90 -24.89 7.05
N PHE A 65 -8.64 -24.91 7.51
CA PHE A 65 -8.10 -23.74 8.16
C PHE A 65 -8.30 -22.61 7.17
N GLU A 66 -9.18 -21.69 7.54
CA GLU A 66 -9.59 -20.51 6.80
C GLU A 66 -8.34 -19.66 6.50
N LYS A 67 -7.58 -20.06 5.47
CA LYS A 67 -6.36 -19.36 5.05
C LYS A 67 -6.83 -17.96 4.67
N ARG A 68 -6.36 -16.96 5.44
CA ARG A 68 -6.67 -15.55 5.19
C ARG A 68 -6.32 -15.23 3.74
N LYS A 69 -7.34 -14.96 2.93
CA LYS A 69 -7.16 -14.59 1.53
C LYS A 69 -6.60 -13.17 1.46
N PRO A 70 -5.60 -12.92 0.60
CA PRO A 70 -5.18 -11.56 0.27
C PRO A 70 -6.37 -10.72 -0.21
N PHE A 71 -6.31 -9.41 0.07
CA PHE A 71 -7.40 -8.47 -0.24
C PHE A 71 -7.90 -8.56 -1.69
N LEU A 72 -6.99 -8.58 -2.66
CA LEU A 72 -7.34 -8.64 -4.08
C LEU A 72 -8.02 -9.96 -4.46
N GLU A 73 -7.63 -11.09 -3.88
CA GLU A 73 -8.29 -12.37 -4.12
C GLU A 73 -9.73 -12.37 -3.59
N LEU A 74 -9.96 -11.71 -2.44
CA LEU A 74 -11.30 -11.54 -1.88
C LEU A 74 -12.19 -10.71 -2.82
N LEU A 75 -11.67 -9.61 -3.37
CA LEU A 75 -12.40 -8.77 -4.33
C LEU A 75 -12.73 -9.55 -5.62
N LEU A 76 -11.77 -10.32 -6.14
CA LEU A 76 -11.98 -11.14 -7.33
C LEU A 76 -13.00 -12.25 -7.10
N GLU A 77 -12.97 -12.89 -5.93
CA GLU A 77 -13.98 -13.90 -5.58
C GLU A 77 -15.38 -13.28 -5.46
N TYR A 78 -15.49 -12.08 -4.88
CA TYR A 78 -16.76 -11.37 -4.78
C TYR A 78 -17.30 -11.01 -6.17
N HIS A 79 -16.45 -10.52 -7.07
CA HIS A 79 -16.77 -10.25 -8.47
C HIS A 79 -17.27 -11.50 -9.23
N LEU A 80 -16.70 -12.68 -8.94
CA LEU A 80 -17.14 -13.95 -9.55
C LEU A 80 -18.49 -14.45 -9.01
N LYS A 81 -18.80 -14.14 -7.75
CA LYS A 81 -20.05 -14.55 -7.08
C LYS A 81 -21.22 -13.62 -7.40
N ASP A 82 -20.96 -12.32 -7.50
CA ASP A 82 -21.97 -11.30 -7.72
C ASP A 82 -21.64 -10.47 -8.98
N PRO A 83 -22.37 -10.67 -10.09
CA PRO A 83 -22.18 -9.92 -11.33
C PRO A 83 -22.45 -8.41 -11.20
N SER A 84 -23.10 -7.97 -10.12
CA SER A 84 -23.34 -6.54 -9.88
C SER A 84 -22.07 -5.79 -9.45
N PHE A 85 -21.11 -6.48 -8.86
CA PHE A 85 -19.80 -5.93 -8.55
C PHE A 85 -18.92 -6.05 -9.79
N THR A 86 -18.63 -4.92 -10.45
CA THR A 86 -17.96 -4.94 -11.76
C THR A 86 -16.44 -4.93 -11.63
N GLU A 87 -15.74 -5.25 -12.72
CA GLU A 87 -14.27 -5.12 -12.78
C GLU A 87 -13.80 -3.68 -12.59
N LYS A 88 -14.65 -2.69 -12.92
CA LYS A 88 -14.40 -1.28 -12.63
C LYS A 88 -14.38 -1.02 -11.13
N ASP A 89 -15.30 -1.62 -10.38
CA ASP A 89 -15.38 -1.48 -8.93
C ASP A 89 -14.19 -2.15 -8.23
N VAL A 90 -13.79 -3.35 -8.70
CA VAL A 90 -12.55 -4.00 -8.24
C VAL A 90 -11.34 -3.07 -8.42
N ARG A 91 -11.22 -2.45 -9.59
CA ARG A 91 -10.12 -1.53 -9.88
C ARG A 91 -10.14 -0.30 -8.99
N GLU A 92 -11.30 0.30 -8.74
CA GLU A 92 -11.45 1.48 -7.89
C GLU A 92 -11.05 1.20 -6.43
N GLU A 93 -11.40 0.02 -5.90
CA GLU A 93 -10.96 -0.42 -4.57
C GLU A 93 -9.44 -0.66 -4.50
N VAL A 94 -8.88 -1.30 -5.54
CA VAL A 94 -7.42 -1.51 -5.64
C VAL A 94 -6.66 -0.20 -5.75
N ASP A 95 -7.14 0.73 -6.59
CA ASP A 95 -6.57 2.07 -6.76
C ASP A 95 -6.53 2.78 -5.40
N THR A 96 -7.66 2.80 -4.68
CA THR A 96 -7.78 3.44 -3.37
C THR A 96 -6.79 2.85 -2.36
N PHE A 97 -6.71 1.51 -2.29
CA PHE A 97 -5.76 0.83 -1.40
C PHE A 97 -4.30 1.17 -1.72
N MET A 98 -3.92 1.17 -3.00
CA MET A 98 -2.57 1.50 -3.43
C MET A 98 -2.21 2.95 -3.15
N PHE A 99 -3.11 3.90 -3.41
CA PHE A 99 -2.86 5.32 -3.12
C PHE A 99 -2.69 5.56 -1.62
N ALA A 100 -3.60 5.03 -0.80
CA ALA A 100 -3.53 5.19 0.65
C ALA A 100 -2.24 4.59 1.23
N GLY A 101 -1.83 3.40 0.75
CA GLY A 101 -0.62 2.73 1.21
C GLY A 101 0.67 3.39 0.71
N TYR A 102 0.69 3.89 -0.52
CA TYR A 102 1.91 4.42 -1.14
C TYR A 102 2.34 5.78 -0.58
N ASP A 103 1.45 6.77 -0.58
CA ASP A 103 1.79 8.14 -0.18
C ASP A 103 2.17 8.20 1.31
N THR A 104 1.41 7.51 2.18
CA THR A 104 1.66 7.53 3.63
C THR A 104 2.95 6.77 4.00
N SER A 105 3.17 5.60 3.40
CA SER A 105 4.35 4.78 3.71
C SER A 105 5.63 5.39 3.16
N SER A 106 5.59 5.94 1.93
CA SER A 106 6.77 6.57 1.32
C SER A 106 7.25 7.79 2.11
N VAL A 107 6.32 8.63 2.58
CA VAL A 107 6.63 9.77 3.46
C VAL A 107 7.19 9.29 4.79
N THR A 108 6.57 8.30 5.41
CA THR A 108 7.05 7.72 6.68
C THR A 108 8.46 7.19 6.55
N VAL A 109 8.73 6.36 5.54
CA VAL A 109 10.06 5.76 5.32
C VAL A 109 11.10 6.85 5.05
N SER A 110 10.78 7.84 4.22
CA SER A 110 11.68 8.96 3.93
C SER A 110 12.01 9.75 5.19
N TRP A 111 11.03 10.02 6.04
CA TRP A 111 11.23 10.73 7.30
C TRP A 111 12.07 9.92 8.30
N VAL A 112 11.80 8.63 8.43
CA VAL A 112 12.58 7.73 9.30
C VAL A 112 14.03 7.67 8.85
N LEU A 113 14.29 7.49 7.55
CA LEU A 113 15.65 7.45 7.00
C LEU A 113 16.38 8.77 7.20
N TYR A 114 15.71 9.90 6.99
CA TYR A 114 16.27 11.22 7.24
C TYR A 114 16.67 11.39 8.71
N CYS A 115 15.77 11.08 9.65
CA CYS A 115 16.06 11.20 11.07
C CYS A 115 17.18 10.26 11.53
N LEU A 116 17.23 9.01 11.03
CA LEU A 116 18.34 8.10 11.33
C LEU A 116 19.68 8.65 10.82
N GLY A 117 19.71 9.25 9.63
CA GLY A 117 20.92 9.89 9.09
C GLY A 117 21.39 11.10 9.91
N VAL A 118 20.47 11.86 10.52
CA VAL A 118 20.80 13.01 11.37
C VAL A 118 21.22 12.56 12.78
N TYR A 119 20.53 11.57 13.36
CA TYR A 119 20.74 11.11 14.74
C TYR A 119 21.53 9.80 14.77
N GLN A 120 22.84 9.91 14.55
CA GLN A 120 23.77 8.76 14.47
C GLN A 120 23.73 7.84 15.71
N GLU A 121 23.54 8.40 16.91
CA GLU A 121 23.39 7.60 18.14
C GLU A 121 22.15 6.69 18.14
N ILE A 122 21.06 7.16 17.54
CA ILE A 122 19.83 6.36 17.40
C ILE A 122 20.03 5.30 16.31
N GLN A 123 20.63 5.69 15.19
CA GLN A 123 20.97 4.77 14.11
C GLN A 123 21.85 3.62 14.59
N LYS A 124 22.86 3.91 15.42
CA LYS A 124 23.74 2.89 16.00
C LYS A 124 22.98 1.88 16.85
N LYS A 125 22.08 2.35 17.72
CA LYS A 125 21.23 1.48 18.55
C LYS A 125 20.27 0.61 17.72
N VAL A 126 19.69 1.17 16.66
CA VAL A 126 18.87 0.39 15.72
C VAL A 126 19.73 -0.68 15.03
N HIS A 127 20.94 -0.32 14.61
CA HIS A 127 21.84 -1.27 13.95
C HIS A 127 22.26 -2.41 14.89
N GLU A 128 22.64 -2.09 16.12
CA GLU A 128 22.94 -3.08 17.17
C GLU A 128 21.74 -3.99 17.44
N GLU A 129 20.51 -3.46 17.51
CA GLU A 129 19.29 -4.29 17.64
C GLU A 129 19.15 -5.27 16.46
N LEU A 130 19.30 -4.78 15.23
CA LEU A 130 19.14 -5.61 14.04
C LEU A 130 20.22 -6.68 13.95
N GLU A 131 21.48 -6.35 14.23
CA GLU A 131 22.60 -7.29 14.23
C GLU A 131 22.34 -8.44 15.21
N ASN A 132 21.99 -8.13 16.47
CA ASN A 132 21.66 -9.14 17.47
C ASN A 132 20.49 -10.07 17.03
N ILE A 133 19.48 -9.51 16.36
CA ILE A 133 18.32 -10.28 15.88
C ILE A 133 18.72 -11.21 14.74
N PHE A 134 19.47 -10.72 13.75
CA PHE A 134 19.83 -11.48 12.56
C PHE A 134 20.96 -12.49 12.78
N GLU A 135 21.89 -12.23 13.70
CA GLU A 135 22.91 -13.21 14.10
C GLU A 135 22.31 -14.48 14.72
N THR A 136 21.11 -14.36 15.30
CA THR A 136 20.40 -15.49 15.92
C THR A 136 19.60 -16.32 14.90
N GLU A 137 19.36 -15.82 13.67
CA GLU A 137 18.52 -16.49 12.68
C GLU A 137 19.35 -17.23 11.61
N GLU A 138 19.16 -18.55 11.51
CA GLU A 138 19.75 -19.32 10.41
C GLU A 138 19.21 -18.83 9.05
N ASN A 139 20.11 -18.29 8.22
CA ASN A 139 19.90 -17.79 6.86
C ASN A 139 19.37 -16.35 6.69
N ASN A 140 19.43 -15.48 7.70
CA ASN A 140 19.00 -14.07 7.56
C ASN A 140 17.58 -13.90 7.01
N LYS A 141 16.69 -14.90 7.18
CA LYS A 141 15.34 -14.84 6.64
C LYS A 141 14.46 -14.00 7.56
N ILE A 142 13.85 -12.96 7.00
CA ILE A 142 12.87 -12.14 7.73
C ILE A 142 11.59 -12.98 7.92
N SER A 143 11.34 -13.36 9.17
CA SER A 143 10.11 -14.02 9.62
C SER A 143 9.21 -13.08 10.41
N ARG A 144 7.96 -13.49 10.71
CA ARG A 144 7.06 -12.68 11.56
C ARG A 144 7.61 -12.55 12.97
N GLU A 145 8.25 -13.60 13.46
CA GLU A 145 8.90 -13.68 14.77
C GLU A 145 10.13 -12.77 14.82
N THR A 146 10.81 -12.58 13.69
CA THR A 146 11.91 -11.62 13.57
C THR A 146 11.40 -10.19 13.67
N LEU A 147 10.30 -9.86 12.99
CA LEU A 147 9.69 -8.52 13.05
C LEU A 147 9.21 -8.15 14.46
N THR A 148 8.63 -9.09 15.22
CA THR A 148 8.16 -8.81 16.59
C THR A 148 9.29 -8.56 17.59
N ARG A 149 10.54 -8.92 17.25
CA ARG A 149 11.72 -8.62 18.06
C ARG A 149 12.31 -7.22 17.81
N MET A 150 11.97 -6.55 16.70
CA MET A 150 12.48 -5.22 16.34
C MET A 150 11.82 -4.09 17.14
N LYS A 151 11.85 -4.17 18.46
CA LYS A 151 11.08 -3.31 19.38
C LYS A 151 11.59 -1.87 19.39
N TYR A 152 12.91 -1.67 19.33
CA TYR A 152 13.52 -0.36 19.32
C TYR A 152 13.26 0.35 17.98
N LEU A 153 13.43 -0.34 16.86
CA LEU A 153 13.05 0.18 15.54
C LEU A 153 11.56 0.55 15.47
N GLU A 154 10.66 -0.31 15.98
CA GLU A 154 9.22 0.00 16.04
C GLU A 154 8.95 1.27 16.86
N CYS A 155 9.62 1.42 18.01
CA CYS A 155 9.52 2.61 18.85
C CYS A 155 9.99 3.87 18.11
N VAL A 156 11.14 3.81 17.42
CA VAL A 156 11.66 4.91 16.61
C VAL A 156 10.67 5.32 15.54
N ILE A 157 10.10 4.37 14.79
CA ILE A 157 9.11 4.66 13.75
C ILE A 157 7.89 5.38 14.34
N LYS A 158 7.32 4.86 15.44
CA LYS A 158 6.13 5.44 16.09
C LYS A 158 6.39 6.86 16.61
N VAL A 159 7.53 7.10 17.25
CA VAL A 159 7.90 8.42 17.76
C VAL A 159 8.06 9.41 16.60
N LEU A 160 8.72 8.99 15.52
CA LEU A 160 8.94 9.85 14.36
C LEU A 160 7.63 10.17 13.62
N GLN A 161 6.69 9.23 13.54
CA GLN A 161 5.33 9.48 13.03
C GLN A 161 4.60 10.51 13.89
N SER A 162 4.63 10.35 15.22
CA SER A 162 4.01 11.31 16.14
C SER A 162 4.60 12.73 16.04
N ILE A 163 5.93 12.83 15.86
CA ILE A 163 6.60 14.11 15.62
C ILE A 163 6.16 14.73 14.29
N TYR A 164 6.11 13.92 13.21
CA TYR A 164 5.68 14.40 11.90
C TYR A 164 4.25 14.95 11.94
N GLU A 165 3.32 14.22 12.56
CA GLU A 165 1.93 14.64 12.74
C GLU A 165 1.84 15.94 13.56
N SER A 166 2.61 16.04 14.64
CA SER A 166 2.67 17.25 15.49
C SER A 166 3.18 18.46 14.71
N LEU A 167 4.26 18.30 13.93
CA LEU A 167 4.82 19.37 13.08
C LEU A 167 3.84 19.81 11.99
N HIS A 168 3.15 18.86 11.36
CA HIS A 168 2.14 19.17 10.35
C HIS A 168 0.99 19.98 10.96
N ASN A 169 0.50 19.59 12.13
CA ASN A 169 -0.55 20.30 12.84
C ASN A 169 -0.13 21.70 13.30
N CYS A 170 1.11 21.88 13.77
CA CYS A 170 1.62 23.21 14.16
C CYS A 170 1.72 24.17 12.97
N LYS A 171 2.16 23.72 11.79
CA LYS A 171 2.21 24.56 10.57
C LYS A 171 0.82 24.98 10.10
N VAL A 172 -0.18 24.09 10.22
CA VAL A 172 -1.58 24.41 9.87
C VAL A 172 -2.17 25.46 10.82
N LEU A 173 -1.70 25.57 12.06
CA LEU A 173 -2.12 26.62 13.00
C LEU A 173 -1.46 27.97 12.70
N ASP A 174 -0.20 27.96 12.27
CA ASP A 174 0.55 29.19 11.93
C ASP A 174 0.05 29.82 10.62
N GLU A 175 -0.39 29.01 9.65
CA GLU A 175 -1.01 29.51 8.39
C GLU A 175 -2.49 29.95 8.55
N ARG A 176 -3.07 29.81 9.75
CA ARG A 176 -4.45 30.25 10.07
C ARG A 176 -4.51 31.49 10.97
N GLN A 177 -3.38 32.10 11.31
CA GLN A 177 -3.30 33.43 11.94
C GLN A 177 -2.88 34.49 10.91
#